data_AF-A0A1G2M3E3-F1
#
_entry.id   AF-A0A1G2M3E3-F1
#
_cell.length_a   1.000
_cell.length_b   1.000
_cell.length_c   1.000
_cell.angle_alpha   90.00
_cell.angle_beta   90.00
_cell.angle_gamma   90.00
#
_symmetry.space_group_name_H-M   'P 1'
#
loop_
_entity.id
_entity.type
_entity.pdbx_description
1 polymer ?
#
loop_
_entity_poly.entity_id
_entity_poly.type
_entity_poly.pdbx_seq_one_letter_code
_entity_poly.pdbx_strand_id
1 'polypeptide(L)'
;MANKSIKDLEKKVFTHLKERGWDNLRPADLAKSIAIESGELLELFQWENKSLEDVKNDKEKVEKIGRELADVLTYALDIAVLLKLDTEKIIIDHLAHVEKKYPAKLMKKRVAGEPGTEALYWKIKKEYRKKGL
;
A
#
# COMPACT_ATOMS: atom_id res chain seq x y z
N MET A 1 8.11 -2.33 23.43
CA MET A 1 8.67 -1.37 22.45
C MET A 1 7.84 -0.10 22.53
N ALA A 2 8.46 1.08 22.61
CA ALA A 2 7.71 2.34 22.62
C ALA A 2 6.86 2.46 21.34
N ASN A 3 5.60 2.86 21.48
CA ASN A 3 4.71 3.09 20.34
C ASN A 3 5.26 4.28 19.55
N LYS A 4 5.93 4.04 18.43
CA LYS A 4 6.53 5.09 17.59
C LYS A 4 5.47 5.62 16.64
N SER A 5 5.33 6.94 16.57
CA SER A 5 4.39 7.58 15.64
C SER A 5 4.90 7.47 14.20
N ILE A 6 4.01 7.65 13.23
CA ILE A 6 4.41 7.75 11.81
C ILE A 6 5.39 8.91 11.59
N LYS A 7 5.26 10.00 12.34
CA LYS A 7 6.22 11.12 12.34
C LYS A 7 7.61 10.71 12.81
N ASP A 8 7.72 9.78 13.76
CA ASP A 8 9.02 9.25 14.19
C ASP A 8 9.65 8.38 13.11
N LEU A 9 8.82 7.66 12.35
CA LEU A 9 9.28 6.87 11.21
C LEU A 9 9.75 7.79 10.06
N GLU A 10 8.98 8.81 9.70
CA GLU A 10 9.37 9.83 8.71
C GLU A 10 10.71 10.48 9.06
N LYS A 11 10.92 10.85 10.34
CA LYS A 11 12.21 11.38 10.82
C LYS A 11 13.34 10.37 10.65
N LYS A 12 13.12 9.11 11.02
CA LYS A 12 14.13 8.05 10.88
C LYS A 12 14.51 7.84 9.41
N VAL A 13 13.52 7.82 8.51
CA VAL A 13 13.73 7.70 7.06
C VAL A 13 14.53 8.89 6.53
N PHE A 14 14.13 10.11 6.88
CA PHE A 14 14.85 11.31 6.44
C PHE A 14 16.31 11.32 6.93
N THR A 15 16.57 10.93 8.17
CA THR A 15 17.94 10.76 8.69
C THR A 15 18.71 9.71 7.89
N HIS A 16 18.09 8.56 7.59
CA HIS A 16 18.71 7.50 6.81
C HIS A 16 19.15 7.97 5.40
N LEU A 17 18.30 8.75 4.73
CA LEU A 17 18.60 9.36 3.43
C LEU A 17 19.74 10.37 3.55
N LYS A 18 19.66 11.28 4.54
CA LYS A 18 20.68 12.30 4.80
C LYS A 18 22.07 11.71 5.03
N GLU A 19 22.17 10.68 5.88
CA GLU A 19 23.43 10.01 6.21
C GLU A 19 24.14 9.39 4.99
N ARG A 20 23.39 9.10 3.93
CA ARG A 20 23.90 8.49 2.69
C ARG A 20 24.00 9.48 1.53
N GLY A 21 23.66 10.75 1.75
CA GLY A 21 23.60 11.77 0.70
C GLY A 21 22.49 11.50 -0.34
N TRP A 22 21.43 10.80 0.07
CA TRP A 22 20.27 10.46 -0.77
C TRP A 22 19.10 11.43 -0.61
N ASP A 23 19.29 12.53 0.11
CA ASP A 23 18.30 13.59 0.29
C ASP A 23 18.06 14.46 -0.97
N ASN A 24 18.59 14.02 -2.11
CA ASN A 24 18.52 14.65 -3.42
C ASN A 24 17.99 13.70 -4.53
N LEU A 25 17.50 12.51 -4.17
CA LEU A 25 16.94 11.57 -5.13
C LEU A 25 15.75 12.20 -5.88
N ARG A 26 15.67 11.96 -7.19
CA ARG A 26 14.58 12.48 -8.02
C ARG A 26 13.30 11.69 -7.74
N PRO A 27 12.13 12.33 -7.64
CA PRO A 27 10.85 11.62 -7.42
C PRO A 27 10.58 10.51 -8.46
N ALA A 28 10.99 10.73 -9.70
CA ALA A 28 10.84 9.74 -10.77
C ALA A 28 11.68 8.47 -10.54
N ASP A 29 12.82 8.57 -9.85
CA ASP A 29 13.64 7.39 -9.54
C ASP A 29 13.03 6.59 -8.39
N LEU A 30 12.53 7.27 -7.35
CA LEU A 30 11.79 6.61 -6.26
C LEU A 30 10.50 5.94 -6.76
N ALA A 31 9.78 6.57 -7.69
CA ALA A 31 8.61 5.96 -8.33
C ALA A 31 8.96 4.67 -9.11
N LYS A 32 10.14 4.62 -9.75
CA LYS A 32 10.63 3.39 -10.40
C LYS A 32 10.96 2.33 -9.36
N SER A 33 11.65 2.67 -8.27
CA SER A 33 11.93 1.74 -7.18
C SER A 33 10.65 1.14 -6.62
N ILE A 34 9.63 1.97 -6.31
CA ILE A 34 8.31 1.48 -5.87
C ILE A 34 7.74 0.46 -6.86
N ALA A 35 7.80 0.73 -8.16
CA ALA A 35 7.28 -0.17 -9.18
C ALA A 35 8.07 -1.50 -9.27
N ILE A 36 9.39 -1.44 -9.11
CA ILE A 36 10.28 -2.63 -9.11
C ILE A 36 9.95 -3.51 -7.89
N GLU A 37 9.97 -2.96 -6.68
CA GLU A 37 9.69 -3.74 -5.46
C GLU A 37 8.24 -4.23 -5.40
N SER A 38 7.31 -3.50 -6.01
CA SER A 38 5.93 -3.99 -6.19
C SER A 38 5.88 -5.20 -7.13
N GLY A 39 6.80 -5.29 -8.09
CA GLY A 39 7.02 -6.44 -8.94
C GLY A 39 7.58 -7.64 -8.18
N GLU A 40 8.56 -7.42 -7.30
CA GLU A 40 9.12 -8.48 -6.43
C GLU A 40 8.06 -9.03 -5.46
N LEU A 41 7.27 -8.14 -4.85
CA LEU A 41 6.11 -8.53 -4.06
C LEU A 41 5.09 -9.35 -4.87
N LEU A 42 4.85 -8.96 -6.12
CA LEU A 42 3.94 -9.68 -7.02
C LEU A 42 4.49 -11.05 -7.41
N GLU A 43 5.80 -11.19 -7.61
CA GLU A 43 6.46 -12.45 -7.98
C GLU A 43 6.18 -13.57 -6.97
N LEU A 44 6.04 -13.22 -5.69
CA LEU A 44 5.63 -14.18 -4.65
C LEU A 44 4.34 -14.90 -5.02
N PHE A 45 3.43 -14.29 -5.78
CA PHE A 45 2.13 -14.87 -6.15
C PHE A 45 2.08 -15.41 -7.58
N GLN A 46 3.22 -15.45 -8.30
CA GLN A 46 3.26 -15.80 -9.72
C GLN A 46 2.71 -17.21 -10.02
N TRP A 47 2.98 -18.18 -9.14
CA TRP A 47 2.70 -19.60 -9.37
C TRP A 47 1.61 -20.17 -8.46
N GLU A 48 1.11 -19.39 -7.50
CA GLU A 48 0.10 -19.84 -6.55
C GLU A 48 -0.84 -18.71 -6.14
N ASN A 49 -2.12 -19.04 -5.94
CA ASN A 49 -3.12 -18.13 -5.43
C ASN A 49 -3.78 -18.72 -4.18
N LYS A 50 -3.01 -18.72 -3.08
CA LYS A 50 -3.44 -19.23 -1.76
C LYS A 50 -4.47 -18.29 -1.13
N SER A 51 -5.38 -18.85 -0.32
CA SER A 51 -6.29 -18.03 0.47
C SER A 51 -5.53 -17.24 1.55
N LEU A 52 -6.15 -16.18 2.09
CA LEU A 52 -5.55 -15.42 3.19
C LEU A 52 -5.20 -16.33 4.39
N GLU A 53 -6.04 -17.33 4.67
CA GLU A 53 -5.83 -18.23 5.79
C GLU A 53 -4.64 -19.17 5.54
N ASP A 54 -4.52 -19.70 4.32
CA ASP A 54 -3.38 -20.53 3.94
C ASP A 54 -2.07 -19.75 4.01
N VAL A 55 -2.07 -18.49 3.52
CA VAL A 55 -0.89 -17.61 3.61
C VAL A 55 -0.53 -17.32 5.07
N LYS A 56 -1.50 -17.04 5.94
CA LYS A 56 -1.23 -16.80 7.37
C LYS A 56 -0.61 -17.99 8.09
N ASN A 57 -0.95 -19.21 7.67
CA ASN A 57 -0.41 -20.44 8.24
C ASN A 57 0.98 -20.81 7.67
N ASP A 58 1.41 -20.16 6.59
CA ASP A 58 2.72 -20.33 5.94
C ASP A 58 3.69 -19.23 6.43
N LYS A 59 4.44 -19.53 7.50
CA LYS A 59 5.36 -18.56 8.13
C LYS A 59 6.42 -18.05 7.17
N GLU A 60 6.99 -18.93 6.35
CA GLU A 60 8.02 -18.56 5.38
C GLU A 60 7.46 -17.59 4.33
N LYS A 61 6.23 -17.84 3.86
CA LYS A 61 5.54 -16.94 2.93
C LYS A 61 5.27 -15.57 3.55
N VAL A 62 4.80 -15.52 4.81
CA VAL A 62 4.56 -14.26 5.53
C VAL A 62 5.85 -13.46 5.66
N GLU A 63 6.97 -14.11 5.98
CA GLU A 63 8.27 -13.45 6.06
C GLU A 63 8.73 -12.90 4.71
N LYS A 64 8.57 -13.67 3.62
CA LYS A 64 8.86 -13.20 2.24
C LYS A 64 8.02 -11.98 1.89
N ILE A 65 6.70 -12.05 2.10
CA ILE A 65 5.79 -10.90 1.87
C ILE A 65 6.22 -9.70 2.70
N GLY A 66 6.59 -9.91 3.97
CA GLY A 66 7.02 -8.85 4.86
C GLY A 66 8.28 -8.12 4.38
N ARG A 67 9.21 -8.81 3.71
CA ARG A 67 10.41 -8.19 3.13
C ARG A 67 10.06 -7.32 1.94
N GLU A 68 9.43 -7.89 0.91
CA GLU A 68 9.11 -7.11 -0.31
C GLU A 68 8.14 -5.95 -0.01
N LEU A 69 7.19 -6.16 0.91
CA LEU A 69 6.29 -5.08 1.35
C LEU A 69 7.04 -3.99 2.11
N ALA A 70 8.06 -4.33 2.90
CA ALA A 70 8.87 -3.33 3.60
C ALA A 70 9.63 -2.45 2.60
N ASP A 71 10.13 -3.00 1.49
CA ASP A 71 10.82 -2.23 0.47
C ASP A 71 9.86 -1.27 -0.27
N VAL A 72 8.68 -1.75 -0.66
CA VAL A 72 7.62 -0.89 -1.24
C VAL A 72 7.26 0.26 -0.30
N LEU A 73 7.03 -0.04 0.98
CA LEU A 73 6.65 0.96 1.98
C LEU A 73 7.79 1.95 2.26
N THR A 74 9.04 1.50 2.24
CA THR A 74 10.21 2.35 2.48
C THR A 74 10.37 3.37 1.36
N TYR A 75 10.34 2.95 0.09
CA TYR A 75 10.43 3.91 -1.02
C TYR A 75 9.21 4.85 -1.10
N ALA A 76 8.03 4.39 -0.70
CA ALA A 76 6.84 5.25 -0.57
C ALA A 76 7.01 6.31 0.54
N LEU A 77 7.68 5.97 1.64
CA LEU A 77 8.04 6.94 2.68
C LEU A 77 9.16 7.87 2.22
N ASP A 78 10.18 7.37 1.52
CA ASP A 78 11.28 8.18 0.98
C ASP A 78 10.75 9.33 0.12
N ILE A 79 9.88 9.01 -0.85
CA ILE A 79 9.31 10.04 -1.72
C ILE A 79 8.41 11.00 -0.95
N ALA A 80 7.66 10.52 0.06
CA ALA A 80 6.82 11.36 0.90
C ALA A 80 7.65 12.37 1.71
N VAL A 81 8.73 11.92 2.37
CA VAL A 81 9.57 12.81 3.19
C VAL A 81 10.35 13.82 2.35
N LEU A 82 10.88 13.41 1.19
CA LEU A 82 11.60 14.33 0.30
C LEU A 82 10.68 15.41 -0.29
N LEU A 83 9.43 15.06 -0.57
CA LEU A 83 8.41 16.00 -1.03
C LEU A 83 7.71 16.75 0.11
N LYS A 84 8.10 16.50 1.38
CA LYS A 84 7.50 17.09 2.59
C LYS A 84 5.99 16.86 2.68
N LEU A 85 5.53 15.70 2.23
CA LEU A 85 4.15 15.29 2.33
C LEU A 85 3.85 14.84 3.76
N ASP A 86 2.61 15.09 4.20
CA ASP A 86 2.13 14.52 5.46
C ASP A 86 1.54 13.13 5.19
N THR A 87 2.30 12.08 5.50
CA THR A 87 1.90 10.70 5.19
C THR A 87 0.62 10.30 5.91
N GLU A 88 0.47 10.73 7.16
CA GLU A 88 -0.74 10.47 7.96
C GLU A 88 -1.96 11.10 7.29
N LYS A 89 -1.85 12.38 6.92
CA LYS A 89 -2.93 13.09 6.25
C LYS A 89 -3.29 12.46 4.90
N ILE A 90 -2.30 12.08 4.09
CA ILE A 90 -2.53 11.43 2.79
C ILE A 90 -3.31 10.13 2.96
N ILE A 91 -2.93 9.30 3.93
CA ILE A 91 -3.60 8.03 4.19
C ILE A 91 -5.03 8.29 4.69
N ILE A 92 -5.23 9.20 5.65
CA ILE A 92 -6.56 9.52 6.20
C ILE A 92 -7.49 10.06 5.13
N ASP A 93 -7.03 11.01 4.31
CA ASP A 93 -7.82 11.59 3.23
C ASP A 93 -8.19 10.52 2.19
N HIS A 94 -7.25 9.64 1.84
CA HIS A 94 -7.51 8.53 0.92
C HIS A 94 -8.55 7.56 1.49
N LEU A 95 -8.44 7.18 2.77
CA LEU A 95 -9.42 6.32 3.43
C LEU A 95 -10.81 6.95 3.46
N ALA A 96 -10.92 8.24 3.77
CA ALA A 96 -12.20 8.96 3.74
C ALA A 96 -12.79 9.03 2.33
N HIS A 97 -11.97 9.18 1.30
CA HIS A 97 -12.40 9.09 -0.10
C HIS A 97 -12.90 7.68 -0.45
N VAL A 98 -12.14 6.64 -0.07
CA VAL A 98 -12.50 5.23 -0.30
C VAL A 98 -13.79 4.86 0.43
N GLU A 99 -14.01 5.35 1.66
CA GLU A 99 -15.23 5.11 2.43
C GLU A 99 -16.47 5.71 1.75
N LYS A 100 -16.36 6.93 1.23
CA LYS A 100 -17.44 7.57 0.44
C LYS A 100 -17.71 6.80 -0.85
N LYS A 101 -16.65 6.32 -1.51
CA LYS A 101 -16.73 5.56 -2.76
C LYS A 101 -17.31 4.16 -2.57
N TYR A 102 -16.91 3.48 -1.50
CA TYR A 102 -17.31 2.10 -1.18
C TYR A 102 -17.87 2.00 0.25
N PRO A 103 -19.11 2.47 0.50
CA PRO A 103 -19.70 2.45 1.83
C PRO A 103 -19.78 1.05 2.42
N ALA A 104 -19.32 0.88 3.67
CA ALA A 104 -19.23 -0.44 4.32
C ALA A 104 -20.56 -1.21 4.35
N LYS A 105 -21.70 -0.51 4.53
CA LYS A 105 -23.04 -1.13 4.52
C LYS A 105 -23.37 -1.81 3.18
N LEU A 106 -22.85 -1.28 2.07
CA LEU A 106 -23.03 -1.84 0.74
C LEU A 106 -22.03 -2.97 0.46
N MET A 107 -20.80 -2.83 0.95
CA MET A 107 -19.72 -3.82 0.71
C MET A 107 -19.84 -5.08 1.58
N LYS A 108 -20.44 -4.98 2.78
CA LYS A 108 -20.62 -6.11 3.70
C LYS A 108 -21.66 -7.14 3.23
N LYS A 109 -22.53 -6.82 2.27
CA LYS A 109 -23.52 -7.75 1.72
C LYS A 109 -22.87 -8.78 0.77
N ARG A 110 -21.91 -9.58 1.26
CA ARG A 110 -21.32 -10.66 0.45
C ARG A 110 -22.36 -11.76 0.18
N VAL A 111 -22.43 -12.20 -1.07
CA VAL A 111 -22.96 -13.52 -1.41
C VAL A 111 -21.83 -14.52 -1.11
N ALA A 112 -22.14 -15.63 -0.44
CA ALA A 112 -21.14 -16.65 -0.12
C ALA A 112 -20.58 -17.27 -1.43
N GLY A 113 -19.25 -17.35 -1.53
CA GLY A 113 -18.55 -17.95 -2.69
C GLY A 113 -17.86 -16.97 -3.64
N GLU A 114 -18.09 -15.66 -3.52
CA GLU A 114 -17.43 -14.64 -4.35
C GLU A 114 -16.53 -13.71 -3.51
N PRO A 115 -15.25 -13.50 -3.88
CA PRO A 115 -14.41 -12.51 -3.23
C PRO A 115 -14.89 -11.10 -3.55
N GLY A 116 -15.75 -10.58 -2.67
CA GLY A 116 -16.34 -9.26 -2.80
C GLY A 116 -17.62 -9.30 -3.62
N THR A 117 -18.55 -8.39 -3.33
CA THR A 117 -19.78 -8.19 -4.11
C THR A 117 -19.44 -7.72 -5.52
N GLU A 118 -19.08 -8.65 -6.42
CA GLU A 118 -18.41 -8.31 -7.68
C GLU A 118 -19.24 -7.35 -8.53
N ALA A 119 -20.54 -7.63 -8.73
CA ALA A 119 -21.37 -6.81 -9.61
C ALA A 119 -21.50 -5.33 -9.15
N LEU A 120 -21.72 -5.10 -7.85
CA LEU A 120 -21.88 -3.74 -7.31
C LEU A 120 -20.53 -3.01 -7.23
N TYR A 121 -19.47 -3.71 -6.82
CA TYR A 121 -18.11 -3.15 -6.77
C TYR A 121 -17.66 -2.70 -8.17
N TRP A 122 -17.80 -3.58 -9.17
CA TRP A 122 -17.42 -3.26 -10.55
C TRP A 122 -18.27 -2.15 -11.14
N LYS A 123 -19.57 -2.08 -10.82
CA LYS A 123 -20.45 -0.98 -11.23
C LYS A 123 -19.94 0.37 -10.70
N ILE A 124 -19.73 0.48 -9.38
CA ILE A 124 -19.21 1.71 -8.76
C ILE A 124 -17.85 2.09 -9.35
N LYS A 125 -16.93 1.13 -9.49
CA LYS A 125 -15.59 1.36 -10.03
C LYS A 125 -15.63 1.87 -11.48
N LYS A 126 -16.48 1.29 -12.33
CA LYS A 126 -16.68 1.74 -13.72
C LYS A 126 -17.27 3.15 -13.78
N GLU A 127 -18.26 3.46 -12.94
CA GLU A 127 -18.87 4.79 -12.88
C GLU A 127 -17.89 5.88 -12.42
N TYR A 128 -17.07 5.60 -11.41
CA TYR A 128 -16.03 6.54 -10.95
C TYR A 128 -14.96 6.79 -12.03
N ARG A 129 -14.47 5.73 -12.69
CA ARG A 129 -13.50 5.88 -13.80
C ARG A 129 -14.06 6.73 -14.94
N LYS A 130 -15.35 6.61 -15.27
CA LYS A 130 -16.02 7.45 -16.28
C LYS A 130 -16.11 8.93 -15.88
N LYS A 131 -16.22 9.22 -14.58
CA LYS A 131 -16.33 10.60 -14.05
C LYS A 131 -14.98 11.30 -13.86
N GLY A 132 -13.86 10.60 -14.08
CA GLY A 132 -12.51 11.14 -13.82
C GLY A 132 -12.21 11.33 -12.32
N LEU A 133 -12.89 10.57 -11.45
CA LEU A 133 -12.77 10.61 -9.99
C LEU A 133 -12.12 9.34 -9.40
#